data_AF-A0A7W0GS30-F1
#
_entry.id   AF-A0A7W0GS30-F1
#
_cell.length_a   1.000
_cell.length_b   1.000
_cell.length_c   1.000
_cell.angle_alpha   90.00
_cell.angle_beta   90.00
_cell.angle_gamma   90.00
#
_symmetry.space_group_name_H-M   'P 1'
#
loop_
_entity.id
_entity.type
_entity.pdbx_description
1 polymer ?
#
loop_
_entity_poly.entity_id
_entity_poly.type
_entity_poly.pdbx_seq_one_letter_code
_entity_poly.pdbx_strand_id
1 'polypeptide(L)'
;MNLRNRSRDNGSTKRHFAWLAVGLLLFVVPACSLGKKSTNVSTNRSASEDSAPSDATSTGAIKELHMAKDDGNGNPGDETSAFSPGDRTIHCVAKLAEAKAGTKMKFSWFIVDADGAKNEKIKDIDYTTRALENIVHGHLTLPQNWPSGKY
;
A
#
# COMPACT_ATOMS: atom_id res chain seq x y z
N MET A 1 -72.42 10.72 16.86
CA MET A 1 -71.93 10.17 15.58
C MET A 1 -70.65 9.38 15.83
N ASN A 2 -70.69 8.09 15.50
CA ASN A 2 -69.56 7.15 15.48
C ASN A 2 -68.61 7.51 14.31
N LEU A 3 -67.31 7.22 14.46
CA LEU A 3 -66.49 6.52 13.45
C LEU A 3 -65.12 6.16 14.02
N ARG A 4 -64.97 4.85 14.28
CA ARG A 4 -63.69 4.13 14.44
C ARG A 4 -63.00 4.02 13.09
N ASN A 5 -61.68 4.05 13.07
CA ASN A 5 -60.80 3.34 12.12
C ASN A 5 -59.33 3.67 12.46
N ARG A 6 -58.30 2.85 12.25
CA ARG A 6 -58.10 1.40 12.12
C ARG A 6 -56.56 1.26 12.02
N SER A 7 -56.02 0.28 12.73
CA SER A 7 -54.77 -0.49 12.54
C SER A 7 -53.75 -0.05 11.46
N ARG A 8 -52.47 0.01 11.86
CA ARG A 8 -51.35 -0.54 11.10
C ARG A 8 -50.36 -1.24 12.03
N ASP A 9 -50.46 -2.55 12.02
CA ASP A 9 -49.40 -3.49 12.39
C ASP A 9 -48.39 -3.56 11.22
N ASN A 10 -47.09 -3.56 11.50
CA ASN A 10 -46.10 -3.97 10.51
C ASN A 10 -44.87 -4.55 11.25
N GLY A 11 -44.75 -5.86 11.17
CA GLY A 11 -43.73 -6.64 11.87
C GLY A 11 -42.31 -6.36 11.41
N SER A 12 -41.39 -6.33 12.38
CA SER A 12 -39.96 -6.46 12.16
C SER A 12 -39.53 -7.88 12.50
N THR A 13 -39.24 -8.66 11.46
CA THR A 13 -38.61 -9.98 11.59
C THR A 13 -37.10 -9.80 11.68
N LYS A 14 -36.49 -10.13 12.83
CA LYS A 14 -35.04 -10.31 12.92
C LYS A 14 -34.73 -11.79 12.86
N ARG A 15 -34.22 -12.20 11.69
CA ARG A 15 -33.62 -13.50 11.43
C ARG A 15 -32.25 -13.54 12.10
N HIS A 16 -31.98 -14.58 12.88
CA HIS A 16 -30.61 -14.94 13.25
C HIS A 16 -30.31 -16.29 12.56
N PHE A 17 -29.57 -16.20 11.46
CA PHE A 17 -29.01 -17.32 10.71
C PHE A 17 -27.50 -17.39 10.97
N ALA A 18 -26.98 -18.62 10.84
CA ALA A 18 -25.59 -19.04 10.68
C ALA A 18 -24.75 -19.10 11.97
N TRP A 19 -24.25 -20.26 12.44
CA TRP A 19 -23.45 -21.33 11.80
C TRP A 19 -21.97 -20.92 11.64
N LEU A 20 -21.11 -21.46 12.51
CA LEU A 20 -19.66 -21.60 12.33
C LEU A 20 -19.27 -22.91 13.05
N ALA A 21 -19.23 -24.06 12.36
CA ALA A 21 -18.19 -24.51 11.44
C ALA A 21 -16.86 -24.80 12.17
N VAL A 22 -16.71 -26.10 12.47
CA VAL A 22 -15.53 -26.92 12.76
C VAL A 22 -14.19 -26.29 12.34
N GLY A 23 -13.32 -26.05 13.32
CA GLY A 23 -11.92 -25.69 13.11
C GLY A 23 -11.08 -26.92 12.77
N LEU A 24 -10.54 -26.94 11.55
CA LEU A 24 -9.53 -27.89 11.07
C LEU A 24 -8.16 -27.45 11.61
N LEU A 25 -7.52 -28.28 12.44
CA LEU A 25 -6.12 -28.12 12.86
C LEU A 25 -5.20 -28.74 11.80
N LEU A 26 -4.46 -27.90 11.08
CA LEU A 26 -3.34 -28.34 10.23
C LEU A 26 -2.03 -28.20 11.01
N PHE A 27 -1.37 -29.33 11.29
CA PHE A 27 0.01 -29.34 11.79
C PHE A 27 1.00 -29.52 10.62
N VAL A 28 2.08 -28.75 10.70
CA VAL A 28 3.13 -28.52 9.70
C VAL A 28 4.18 -29.65 9.72
N VAL A 29 4.79 -29.96 8.57
CA VAL A 29 6.18 -30.45 8.53
C VAL A 29 6.95 -29.75 7.40
N PRO A 30 8.02 -29.00 7.67
CA PRO A 30 8.96 -28.57 6.64
C PRO A 30 9.96 -29.70 6.36
N ALA A 31 9.91 -30.28 5.16
CA ALA A 31 10.96 -31.16 4.68
C ALA A 31 12.06 -30.31 4.04
N CYS A 32 13.25 -30.27 4.65
CA CYS A 32 14.45 -29.76 4.00
C CYS A 32 14.83 -30.70 2.84
N SER A 33 14.71 -30.23 1.58
CA SER A 33 15.27 -30.93 0.44
C SER A 33 16.75 -30.59 0.29
N LEU A 34 17.57 -31.56 0.71
CA LEU A 34 19.00 -31.58 0.48
C LEU A 34 19.25 -32.05 -0.97
N GLY A 35 19.97 -31.23 -1.75
CA GLY A 35 20.77 -31.71 -2.87
C GLY A 35 20.40 -31.20 -4.26
N LYS A 36 21.32 -30.46 -4.89
CA LYS A 36 22.25 -31.00 -5.91
C LYS A 36 23.13 -29.87 -6.46
N LYS A 37 24.44 -30.09 -6.40
CA LYS A 37 25.46 -29.34 -7.12
C LYS A 37 25.28 -29.58 -8.63
N SER A 38 25.09 -28.53 -9.41
CA SER A 38 25.20 -28.59 -10.87
C SER A 38 25.91 -27.33 -11.35
N THR A 39 27.11 -27.53 -11.86
CA THR A 39 27.92 -26.50 -12.52
C THR A 39 27.47 -26.40 -13.97
N ASN A 40 27.05 -25.22 -14.43
CA ASN A 40 27.07 -24.91 -15.86
C ASN A 40 27.43 -23.43 -16.09
N VAL A 41 28.35 -23.24 -17.01
CA VAL A 41 28.98 -22.00 -17.47
C VAL A 41 27.97 -21.15 -18.24
N SER A 42 27.93 -19.83 -18.01
CA SER A 42 28.03 -18.81 -19.07
C SER A 42 27.67 -17.39 -18.60
N THR A 43 28.58 -16.47 -18.92
CA THR A 43 28.31 -15.16 -19.53
C THR A 43 27.67 -14.06 -18.67
N ASN A 44 28.56 -13.23 -18.15
CA ASN A 44 28.62 -11.77 -18.29
C ASN A 44 27.28 -11.01 -18.35
N ARG A 45 27.01 -10.20 -17.32
CA ARG A 45 26.54 -8.82 -17.47
C ARG A 45 26.65 -8.11 -16.12
N SER A 46 27.51 -7.11 -16.10
CA SER A 46 27.56 -6.06 -15.09
C SER A 46 26.14 -5.53 -14.86
N ALA A 47 25.54 -5.88 -13.74
CA ALA A 47 24.40 -5.15 -13.21
C ALA A 47 24.99 -4.03 -12.37
N SER A 48 25.11 -2.85 -12.99
CA SER A 48 25.22 -1.59 -12.29
C SER A 48 24.03 -1.49 -11.32
N GLU A 49 24.33 -1.63 -10.03
CA GLU A 49 23.45 -1.25 -8.94
C GLU A 49 23.18 0.25 -9.07
N ASP A 50 22.11 0.59 -9.77
CA ASP A 50 21.58 1.95 -9.79
C ASP A 50 20.97 2.20 -8.41
N SER A 51 21.82 2.68 -7.52
CA SER A 51 21.47 3.12 -6.19
C SER A 51 20.51 4.29 -6.35
N ALA A 52 19.22 4.06 -6.10
CA ALA A 52 18.22 5.13 -6.06
C ALA A 52 18.73 6.26 -5.14
N PRO A 53 18.53 7.53 -5.51
CA PRO A 53 19.00 8.65 -4.70
C PRO A 53 18.24 8.64 -3.37
N SER A 54 18.91 8.14 -2.34
CA SER A 54 18.45 8.18 -0.96
C SER A 54 18.72 9.59 -0.42
N ASP A 55 17.97 10.57 -0.91
CA ASP A 55 17.88 11.88 -0.27
C ASP A 55 16.84 11.81 0.87
N ALA A 56 17.02 10.82 1.73
CA ALA A 56 16.27 10.70 2.97
C ALA A 56 16.81 11.76 3.92
N THR A 57 16.22 12.96 3.88
CA THR A 57 16.36 13.92 4.97
C THR A 57 15.89 13.22 6.24
N SER A 58 16.85 12.70 7.03
CA SER A 58 16.60 12.01 8.29
C SER A 58 16.16 13.03 9.33
N THR A 59 14.92 13.50 9.22
CA THR A 59 14.19 13.89 10.43
C THR A 59 14.05 12.59 11.21
N GLY A 60 14.66 12.49 12.39
CA GLY A 60 14.80 11.24 13.17
C GLY A 60 13.50 10.49 13.51
N ALA A 61 12.35 10.97 13.04
CA ALA A 61 11.06 10.30 13.07
C ALA A 61 10.89 9.23 11.96
N ILE A 62 11.52 9.36 10.79
CA ILE A 62 11.41 8.39 9.69
C ILE A 62 12.61 7.45 9.72
N LYS A 63 12.34 6.15 9.83
CA LYS A 63 13.34 5.08 9.83
C LYS A 63 13.62 4.59 8.41
N GLU A 64 12.59 4.50 7.59
CA GLU A 64 12.66 3.88 6.27
C GLU A 64 11.59 4.50 5.38
N LEU A 65 11.90 4.67 4.09
CA LEU A 65 10.97 5.14 3.08
C LEU A 65 11.19 4.30 1.83
N HIS A 66 10.11 3.78 1.27
CA HIS A 66 10.17 3.08 -0.01
C HIS A 66 8.90 3.28 -0.82
N MET A 67 8.99 3.00 -2.10
CA MET A 67 7.88 3.06 -3.04
C MET A 67 7.34 1.65 -3.26
N ALA A 68 6.04 1.51 -3.42
CA ALA A 68 5.40 0.21 -3.61
C ALA A 68 4.26 0.28 -4.63
N LYS A 69 4.02 -0.83 -5.31
CA LYS A 69 2.83 -1.02 -6.15
C LYS A 69 1.58 -1.12 -5.27
N ASP A 70 0.42 -1.00 -5.88
CA ASP A 70 -0.83 -1.42 -5.24
C ASP A 70 -0.93 -2.95 -5.22
N ASP A 71 -1.48 -3.51 -4.14
CA ASP A 71 -1.73 -4.94 -3.98
C ASP A 71 -2.98 -5.43 -4.74
N GLY A 72 -3.73 -4.52 -5.38
CA GLY A 72 -5.02 -4.79 -6.03
C GLY A 72 -6.22 -4.58 -5.11
N ASN A 73 -5.98 -4.31 -3.82
CA ASN A 73 -6.98 -4.07 -2.79
C ASN A 73 -6.87 -2.65 -2.20
N GLY A 74 -6.02 -1.79 -2.77
CA GLY A 74 -5.82 -0.41 -2.32
C GLY A 74 -4.74 -0.25 -1.25
N ASN A 75 -3.95 -1.29 -0.95
CA ASN A 75 -2.84 -1.22 0.00
C ASN A 75 -1.48 -1.35 -0.71
N PRO A 76 -0.37 -1.00 -0.03
CA PRO A 76 0.96 -1.25 -0.56
C PRO A 76 1.22 -2.75 -0.75
N GLY A 77 1.65 -3.12 -1.95
CA GLY A 77 2.13 -4.45 -2.34
C GLY A 77 3.65 -4.50 -2.43
N ASP A 78 4.17 -5.00 -3.55
CA ASP A 78 5.61 -5.17 -3.75
C ASP A 78 6.36 -3.83 -3.81
N GLU A 79 7.49 -3.75 -3.10
CA GLU A 79 8.43 -2.64 -3.17
C GLU A 79 9.04 -2.53 -4.57
N THR A 80 9.09 -1.32 -5.12
CA THR A 80 9.68 -1.05 -6.43
C THR A 80 10.07 0.42 -6.57
N SER A 81 11.12 0.70 -7.32
CA SER A 81 11.47 2.05 -7.77
C SER A 81 10.97 2.37 -9.18
N ALA A 82 10.39 1.39 -9.89
CA ALA A 82 9.89 1.53 -11.25
C ALA A 82 8.45 1.03 -11.37
N PHE A 83 7.64 1.81 -12.09
CA PHE A 83 6.23 1.56 -12.30
C PHE A 83 5.92 1.43 -13.78
N SER A 84 5.01 0.53 -14.11
CA SER A 84 4.43 0.49 -15.45
C SER A 84 3.46 1.67 -15.60
N PRO A 85 3.25 2.22 -16.81
CA PRO A 85 2.21 3.23 -17.05
C PRO A 85 0.81 2.80 -16.57
N GLY A 86 0.54 1.49 -16.51
CA GLY A 86 -0.72 0.92 -16.04
C GLY A 86 -0.85 0.81 -14.52
N ASP A 87 0.23 1.02 -13.75
CA ASP A 87 0.23 0.98 -12.29
C ASP A 87 -0.41 2.28 -11.74
N ARG A 88 -1.72 2.40 -11.89
CA ARG A 88 -2.44 3.67 -11.68
C ARG A 88 -2.40 4.18 -10.26
N THR A 89 -2.27 3.29 -9.27
CA THR A 89 -2.08 3.63 -7.87
C THR A 89 -0.65 3.31 -7.47
N ILE A 90 0.05 4.33 -6.98
CA ILE A 90 1.42 4.24 -6.48
C ILE A 90 1.41 4.57 -4.99
N HIS A 91 2.10 3.78 -4.18
CA HIS A 91 2.24 3.99 -2.74
C HIS A 91 3.66 4.45 -2.39
N CYS A 92 3.75 5.36 -1.42
CA CYS A 92 4.96 5.71 -0.70
C CYS A 92 4.77 5.29 0.76
N VAL A 93 5.54 4.32 1.20
CA VAL A 93 5.46 3.73 2.54
C VAL A 93 6.57 4.32 3.40
N ALA A 94 6.19 4.91 4.53
CA ALA A 94 7.13 5.39 5.52
C ALA A 94 7.02 4.55 6.79
N LYS A 95 8.16 4.00 7.22
CA LYS A 95 8.31 3.36 8.52
C LYS A 95 8.87 4.38 9.49
N LEU A 96 8.22 4.52 10.62
CA LEU A 96 8.58 5.49 11.64
C LEU A 96 9.49 4.84 12.69
N ALA A 97 10.47 5.59 13.18
CA ALA A 97 11.38 5.14 14.24
C ALA A 97 10.64 5.02 15.58
N GLU A 98 9.85 6.06 15.92
CA GLU A 98 8.96 6.11 17.08
C GLU A 98 7.72 6.95 16.75
N ALA A 99 6.62 6.32 16.35
CA ALA A 99 5.40 7.07 16.06
C ALA A 99 4.64 7.40 17.35
N LYS A 100 4.67 8.68 17.73
CA LYS A 100 3.73 9.22 18.73
C LYS A 100 2.39 9.48 18.05
N ALA A 101 1.29 9.23 18.75
CA ALA A 101 -0.04 9.60 18.27
C ALA A 101 -0.09 11.11 17.98
N GLY A 102 -0.75 11.50 16.88
CA GLY A 102 -0.87 12.90 16.49
C GLY A 102 0.34 13.47 15.76
N THR A 103 1.31 12.64 15.36
CA THR A 103 2.43 13.08 14.53
C THR A 103 1.88 13.49 13.17
N LYS A 104 2.16 14.73 12.76
CA LYS A 104 1.74 15.27 11.48
C LYS A 104 2.79 14.96 10.42
N MET A 105 2.36 14.40 9.31
CA MET A 105 3.19 14.05 8.17
C MET A 105 2.56 14.60 6.91
N LYS A 106 3.39 14.84 5.90
CA LYS A 106 2.93 15.25 4.57
C LYS A 106 3.69 14.49 3.50
N PHE A 107 2.96 13.88 2.57
CA PHE A 107 3.49 13.28 1.36
C PHE A 107 3.30 14.27 0.21
N SER A 108 4.40 14.73 -0.38
CA SER A 108 4.38 15.63 -1.51
C SER A 108 4.85 14.89 -2.76
N TRP A 109 4.00 14.86 -3.78
CA TRP A 109 4.22 14.18 -5.04
C TRP A 109 4.58 15.20 -6.12
N PHE A 110 5.62 14.91 -6.89
CA PHE A 110 6.13 15.80 -7.92
C PHE A 110 6.31 15.06 -9.25
N ILE A 111 6.31 15.83 -10.33
CA ILE A 111 6.89 15.47 -11.61
C ILE A 111 8.31 16.03 -11.58
N VAL A 112 9.29 15.14 -11.66
CA VAL A 112 10.68 15.57 -11.88
C VAL A 112 10.86 15.89 -13.36
N ASP A 113 10.50 14.95 -14.24
CA ASP A 113 10.55 15.11 -15.70
C ASP A 113 9.63 14.08 -16.37
N ALA A 114 8.44 14.50 -16.82
CA ALA A 114 7.50 13.63 -17.51
C ALA A 114 6.53 14.44 -18.39
N ASP A 115 6.19 13.93 -19.57
CA ASP A 115 5.21 14.53 -20.50
C ASP A 115 5.45 16.01 -20.82
N GLY A 116 6.71 16.43 -20.89
CA GLY A 116 7.07 17.84 -21.11
C GLY A 116 6.94 18.75 -19.87
N ALA A 117 6.41 18.24 -18.75
CA ALA A 117 6.41 18.91 -17.45
C ALA A 117 7.69 18.59 -16.66
N LYS A 118 8.19 19.58 -15.90
CA LYS A 118 9.40 19.46 -15.08
C LYS A 118 9.26 20.23 -13.77
N ASN A 119 9.71 19.62 -12.67
CA ASN A 119 9.66 20.18 -11.32
C ASN A 119 8.27 20.70 -10.90
N GLU A 120 7.22 20.01 -11.31
CA GLU A 120 5.83 20.41 -11.03
C GLU A 120 5.26 19.59 -9.88
N LYS A 121 4.55 20.22 -8.95
CA LYS A 121 3.88 19.50 -7.86
C LYS A 121 2.57 18.91 -8.37
N ILE A 122 2.37 17.62 -8.14
CA ILE A 122 1.10 16.94 -8.43
C ILE A 122 0.12 17.10 -7.28
N LYS A 123 0.55 16.75 -6.05
CA LYS A 123 -0.35 16.69 -4.89
C LYS A 123 0.41 16.70 -3.57
N ASP A 124 -0.17 17.35 -2.57
CA ASP A 124 0.18 17.15 -1.15
C ASP A 124 -0.90 16.30 -0.48
N ILE A 125 -0.49 15.36 0.36
CA ILE A 125 -1.36 14.53 1.19
C ILE A 125 -0.92 14.69 2.64
N ASP A 126 -1.76 15.35 3.42
CA ASP A 126 -1.55 15.48 4.86
C ASP A 126 -2.03 14.21 5.57
N TYR A 127 -1.26 13.79 6.56
CA TYR A 127 -1.53 12.61 7.36
C TYR A 127 -1.27 12.88 8.84
N THR A 128 -2.06 12.27 9.71
CA THR A 128 -1.85 12.33 11.16
C THR A 128 -1.86 10.92 11.71
N THR A 129 -0.77 10.52 12.37
CA THR A 129 -0.63 9.16 12.93
C THR A 129 -1.62 8.91 14.06
N ARG A 130 -2.12 7.68 14.12
CA ARG A 130 -2.84 7.12 15.26
C ARG A 130 -1.87 6.64 16.33
N ALA A 131 -2.40 6.23 17.47
CA ALA A 131 -1.59 5.60 18.51
C ALA A 131 -0.99 4.29 18.00
N LEU A 132 0.31 4.09 18.25
CA LEU A 132 1.07 2.88 17.89
C LEU A 132 1.16 2.60 16.38
N GLU A 133 0.94 3.59 15.53
CA GLU A 133 0.99 3.46 14.07
C GLU A 133 2.39 3.76 13.54
N ASN A 134 3.24 2.73 13.48
CA ASN A 134 4.64 2.87 13.05
C ASN A 134 4.86 2.71 11.53
N ILE A 135 3.81 2.41 10.78
CA ILE A 135 3.84 2.32 9.33
C ILE A 135 2.71 3.19 8.82
N VAL A 136 3.06 4.13 7.96
CA VAL A 136 2.11 5.01 7.26
C VAL A 136 2.38 4.91 5.78
N HIS A 137 1.35 5.13 4.96
CA HIS A 137 1.53 5.22 3.53
C HIS A 137 0.67 6.33 2.94
N GLY A 138 1.28 7.10 2.05
CA GLY A 138 0.57 8.00 1.15
C GLY A 138 0.43 7.29 -0.19
N HIS A 139 -0.67 7.52 -0.90
CA HIS A 139 -0.85 6.99 -2.24
C HIS A 139 -1.37 8.05 -3.20
N LEU A 140 -1.03 7.89 -4.47
CA LEU A 140 -1.52 8.72 -5.55
C LEU A 140 -2.10 7.82 -6.64
N THR A 141 -3.35 8.11 -7.02
CA THR A 141 -4.06 7.38 -8.07
C THR A 141 -4.40 8.32 -9.20
N LEU A 142 -4.06 7.94 -10.44
CA LEU A 142 -4.52 8.65 -11.64
C LEU A 142 -5.69 7.90 -12.31
N PRO A 143 -6.68 8.61 -12.87
CA PRO A 143 -7.77 7.98 -13.62
C PRO A 143 -7.30 7.40 -14.96
N GLN A 144 -6.12 7.81 -15.42
CA GLN A 144 -5.47 7.41 -16.66
C GLN A 144 -4.09 6.85 -16.37
N ASN A 145 -3.46 6.29 -17.40
CA ASN A 145 -2.10 5.76 -17.27
C ASN A 145 -1.10 6.89 -16.95
N TRP A 146 -0.08 6.56 -16.18
CA TRP A 146 1.02 7.48 -15.90
C TRP A 146 1.79 7.76 -17.19
N PRO A 147 2.08 9.04 -17.49
CA PRO A 147 3.07 9.35 -18.51
C PRO A 147 4.43 8.72 -18.17
N SER A 148 5.20 8.38 -19.20
CA SER A 148 6.56 7.88 -18.98
C SER A 148 7.46 9.03 -18.54
N GLY A 149 8.20 8.83 -17.45
CA GLY A 149 9.08 9.87 -16.91
C GLY A 149 9.55 9.57 -15.49
N LYS A 150 10.07 10.62 -14.84
CA LYS A 150 10.56 10.61 -13.46
C LYS A 150 9.63 11.43 -12.57
N TYR A 151 9.36 10.89 -11.39
CA TYR A 151 8.42 11.41 -10.40
C TYR A 151 9.07 11.37 -9.02
#